data_AF-A0A2N7VLY5-F1
#
_entry.id   AF-A0A2N7VLY5-F1
#
_cell.length_a   1.000
_cell.length_b   1.000
_cell.length_c   1.000
_cell.angle_alpha   90.00
_cell.angle_beta   90.00
_cell.angle_gamma   90.00
#
_symmetry.space_group_name_H-M   'P 1'
#
loop_
_entity.id
_entity.type
_entity.pdbx_description
1 polymer ?
#
loop_
_entity_poly.entity_id
_entity_poly.type
_entity_poly.pdbx_seq_one_letter_code
_entity_poly.pdbx_strand_id
1 'polypeptide(L)'
;MHKTYPSGIDRNVNATVFDEQLFWKCIGAEAVPVGTIEAEGSGPEIVTVFYRRNEIVVLARWTSGSAAADFQGDFYEVKALHLENANNRTTFQAVQAITKAFGDGYDGVLNGTRVTFPYKNAASIRARLAALGL
;
A
#
# COMPACT_ATOMS: atom_id res chain seq x y z
N MET A 1 -9.11 -4.69 11.09
CA MET A 1 -10.12 -3.65 10.84
C MET A 1 -10.25 -3.55 9.33
N HIS A 2 -11.38 -3.97 8.77
CA HIS A 2 -11.63 -3.83 7.32
C HIS A 2 -11.65 -2.34 6.95
N LYS A 3 -10.99 -1.98 5.84
CA LYS A 3 -10.99 -0.59 5.35
C LYS A 3 -12.42 -0.22 4.92
N THR A 4 -12.98 0.83 5.49
CA THR A 4 -14.32 1.32 5.14
C THR A 4 -14.20 2.25 3.96
N TYR A 5 -14.68 1.83 2.79
CA TYR A 5 -14.64 2.63 1.56
C TYR A 5 -15.88 3.55 1.47
N PRO A 6 -15.80 4.64 0.68
CA PRO A 6 -16.95 5.50 0.42
C PRO A 6 -18.14 4.71 -0.16
N SER A 7 -19.35 5.04 0.29
CA SER A 7 -20.58 4.41 -0.19
C SER A 7 -20.77 4.64 -1.69
N GLY A 8 -20.96 3.56 -2.46
CA GLY A 8 -21.27 3.62 -3.89
C GLY A 8 -20.17 3.16 -4.84
N ILE A 9 -19.06 2.61 -4.33
CA ILE A 9 -18.11 1.85 -5.16
C ILE A 9 -18.47 0.38 -5.01
N ASP A 10 -19.13 -0.20 -6.01
CA ASP A 10 -19.29 -1.65 -6.07
C ASP A 10 -17.94 -2.26 -6.42
N ARG A 11 -17.29 -2.89 -5.43
CA ARG A 11 -16.09 -3.71 -5.67
C ARG A 11 -16.46 -4.74 -6.73
N ASN A 12 -15.56 -5.01 -7.68
CA ASN A 12 -15.64 -6.17 -8.57
C ASN A 12 -16.42 -7.31 -7.89
N VAL A 13 -17.65 -7.56 -8.33
CA VAL A 13 -18.73 -8.25 -7.59
C VAL A 13 -18.41 -9.70 -7.18
N ASN A 14 -17.20 -10.22 -7.40
CA ASN A 14 -16.77 -11.58 -7.04
C ASN A 14 -15.28 -11.75 -6.64
N ALA A 15 -14.52 -10.68 -6.36
CA ALA A 15 -13.10 -10.85 -5.98
C ALA A 15 -12.95 -11.21 -4.50
N THR A 16 -12.34 -12.36 -4.18
CA THR A 16 -11.97 -12.72 -2.81
C THR A 16 -10.93 -11.75 -2.27
N VAL A 17 -11.22 -11.14 -1.12
CA VAL A 17 -10.24 -10.36 -0.34
C VAL A 17 -9.34 -11.34 0.40
N PHE A 18 -8.01 -11.16 0.31
CA PHE A 18 -7.04 -11.94 1.06
C PHE A 18 -5.89 -11.07 1.55
N ASP A 19 -5.26 -11.45 2.66
CA ASP A 19 -4.05 -10.78 3.13
C ASP A 19 -2.83 -11.41 2.44
N GLU A 20 -2.10 -10.63 1.65
CA GLU A 20 -0.81 -11.04 1.08
C GLU A 20 0.32 -10.77 2.07
N GLN A 21 1.07 -11.81 2.45
CA GLN A 21 2.18 -11.70 3.39
C GLN A 21 3.42 -11.14 2.69
N LEU A 22 3.91 -10.00 3.16
CA LEU A 22 5.20 -9.44 2.78
C LEU A 22 6.33 -10.13 3.52
N PHE A 23 7.39 -10.45 2.79
CA PHE A 23 8.63 -10.99 3.32
C PHE A 23 9.80 -10.07 2.99
N TRP A 24 10.73 -9.94 3.93
CA TRP A 24 12.01 -9.27 3.73
C TRP A 24 13.14 -10.26 3.91
N LYS A 25 14.18 -10.12 3.09
CA LYS A 25 15.34 -11.00 3.13
C LYS A 25 16.62 -10.22 2.84
N CYS A 26 17.61 -10.35 3.73
CA CYS A 26 18.99 -10.02 3.41
C CYS A 26 19.62 -11.10 2.52
N ILE A 27 20.58 -10.71 1.68
CA ILE A 27 21.37 -11.67 0.90
C ILE A 27 22.05 -12.64 1.87
N GLY A 28 21.83 -13.94 1.65
CA GLY A 28 22.38 -15.02 2.49
C GLY A 28 21.61 -15.31 3.79
N ALA A 29 20.52 -14.57 4.10
CA ALA A 29 19.70 -14.79 5.28
C ALA A 29 18.37 -15.52 4.95
N GLU A 30 17.66 -15.96 5.98
CA GLU A 30 16.28 -16.43 5.86
C GLU A 30 15.32 -15.26 5.57
N ALA A 31 14.21 -15.54 4.88
CA ALA A 31 13.16 -14.56 4.68
C ALA A 31 12.33 -14.42 5.95
N VAL A 32 12.12 -13.19 6.41
CA VAL A 32 11.31 -12.88 7.59
C VAL A 32 10.00 -12.20 7.19
N PRO A 33 8.86 -12.57 7.80
CA PRO A 33 7.61 -11.87 7.56
C PRO A 33 7.67 -10.46 8.14
N VAL A 34 7.32 -9.45 7.35
CA VAL A 34 7.39 -8.03 7.76
C VAL A 34 6.04 -7.34 7.85
N GLY A 35 4.99 -7.94 7.34
CA GLY A 35 3.62 -7.43 7.42
C GLY A 35 2.75 -8.00 6.34
N THR A 36 1.46 -7.67 6.33
CA THR A 36 0.53 -8.07 5.27
C THR A 36 0.20 -6.89 4.37
N ILE A 37 -0.39 -7.10 3.20
CA ILE A 37 -1.13 -6.10 2.45
C ILE A 37 -2.49 -6.72 2.13
N GLU A 38 -3.59 -6.00 2.37
CA GLU A 38 -4.92 -6.47 1.95
C GLU A 38 -4.96 -6.43 0.42
N ALA A 39 -5.11 -7.59 -0.20
CA ALA A 39 -5.14 -7.77 -1.64
C ALA A 39 -6.55 -8.12 -2.10
N GLU A 40 -6.93 -7.58 -3.26
CA GLU A 40 -8.16 -7.92 -3.98
C GLU A 40 -7.82 -8.45 -5.37
N GLY A 41 -8.50 -9.50 -5.83
CA GLY A 41 -8.35 -10.03 -7.19
C GLY A 41 -6.97 -10.65 -7.44
N SER A 42 -6.21 -10.14 -8.41
CA SER A 42 -4.88 -10.66 -8.76
C SER A 42 -3.76 -10.27 -7.77
N GLY A 43 -4.07 -9.48 -6.76
CA GLY A 43 -3.08 -8.91 -5.84
C GLY A 43 -2.33 -7.70 -6.43
N PRO A 44 -1.60 -6.97 -5.57
CA PRO A 44 -0.82 -5.82 -5.98
C PRO A 44 0.48 -6.17 -6.71
N GLU A 45 0.91 -5.25 -7.55
CA GLU A 45 2.31 -5.10 -7.94
C GLU A 45 3.05 -4.21 -6.92
N ILE A 46 4.22 -4.64 -6.46
CA ILE A 46 5.11 -3.80 -5.65
C ILE A 46 5.91 -2.88 -6.58
N VAL A 47 5.51 -1.62 -6.64
CA VAL A 47 6.10 -0.60 -7.52
C VAL A 47 7.47 -0.14 -7.01
N THR A 48 7.60 0.08 -5.71
CA THR A 48 8.87 0.46 -5.11
C THR A 48 8.94 0.06 -3.64
N VAL A 49 10.15 -0.24 -3.18
CA VAL A 49 10.49 -0.39 -1.77
C VAL A 49 11.67 0.52 -1.45
N PHE A 50 11.62 1.23 -0.33
CA PHE A 50 12.78 1.97 0.17
C PHE A 50 12.84 1.98 1.68
N TYR A 51 14.00 2.31 2.21
CA TYR A 51 14.30 2.25 3.63
C TYR A 51 14.50 3.64 4.21
N ARG A 52 14.05 3.83 5.45
CA ARG A 52 14.37 4.97 6.31
C ARG A 52 14.90 4.45 7.64
N ARG A 53 15.21 5.33 8.59
CA ARG A 53 15.69 4.93 9.91
C ARG A 53 14.64 4.04 10.58
N ASN A 54 14.95 2.75 10.73
CA ASN A 54 14.07 1.73 11.30
C ASN A 54 12.72 1.59 10.58
N GLU A 55 12.62 1.93 9.29
CA GLU A 55 11.35 1.77 8.55
C GLU A 55 11.59 1.19 7.16
N ILE A 56 10.70 0.29 6.75
CA ILE A 56 10.54 -0.14 5.36
C ILE A 56 9.28 0.53 4.81
N VAL A 57 9.39 1.23 3.68
CA VAL A 57 8.25 1.84 3.00
C VAL A 57 8.04 1.13 1.67
N VAL A 58 6.80 0.72 1.41
CA VAL A 58 6.37 -0.05 0.25
C VAL A 58 5.28 0.73 -0.46
N LEU A 59 5.38 0.84 -1.79
CA LEU A 59 4.30 1.28 -2.66
C LEU A 59 3.76 0.08 -3.42
N ALA A 60 2.48 -0.23 -3.21
CA ALA A 60 1.74 -1.26 -3.91
C ALA A 60 0.78 -0.63 -4.93
N ARG A 61 0.52 -1.32 -6.04
CA ARG A 61 -0.40 -0.89 -7.12
C ARG A 61 -1.31 -2.03 -7.54
N TRP A 62 -2.60 -1.73 -7.72
CA TRP A 62 -3.58 -2.62 -8.34
C TRP A 62 -4.09 -1.95 -9.61
N THR A 63 -4.08 -2.67 -10.73
CA THR A 63 -4.64 -2.17 -11.98
C THR A 63 -6.07 -2.68 -12.14
N SER A 64 -7.03 -1.75 -12.14
CA SER A 64 -8.44 -2.04 -12.44
C SER A 64 -8.69 -1.83 -13.94
N GLY A 65 -8.74 -2.94 -14.68
CA GLY A 65 -9.08 -2.95 -16.12
C GLY A 65 -10.55 -3.23 -16.42
N SER A 66 -11.43 -3.21 -15.41
CA SER A 66 -12.84 -3.56 -15.60
C SER A 66 -13.61 -2.42 -16.28
N ALA A 67 -14.01 -2.60 -17.54
CA ALA A 67 -14.84 -1.66 -18.29
C ALA A 67 -16.25 -1.48 -17.71
N ALA A 68 -16.67 -2.38 -16.80
CA ALA A 68 -18.00 -2.39 -16.17
C ALA A 68 -18.00 -1.86 -14.73
N ALA A 69 -16.85 -1.39 -14.21
CA ALA A 69 -16.75 -0.87 -12.84
C ALA A 69 -16.91 0.65 -12.79
N ASP A 70 -17.43 1.14 -11.66
CA ASP A 70 -17.54 2.57 -11.31
C ASP A 70 -16.18 3.28 -11.18
N PHE A 71 -15.08 2.49 -11.19
CA PHE A 71 -13.71 2.95 -11.20
C PHE A 71 -12.90 2.31 -12.33
N GLN A 72 -12.27 3.16 -13.15
CA GLN A 72 -11.31 2.76 -14.17
C GLN A 72 -9.96 3.42 -13.89
N GLY A 73 -8.92 2.60 -13.69
CA GLY A 73 -7.58 3.11 -13.41
C GLY A 73 -6.81 2.25 -12.42
N ASP A 74 -5.81 2.87 -11.79
CA ASP A 74 -4.93 2.23 -10.83
C ASP A 74 -5.26 2.67 -9.40
N PHE A 75 -5.16 1.74 -8.46
CA PHE A 75 -5.22 2.00 -7.02
C PHE A 75 -3.83 1.82 -6.42
N TYR A 76 -3.42 2.75 -5.55
CA TYR A 76 -2.09 2.74 -4.93
C TYR A 76 -2.17 2.73 -3.40
N GLU A 77 -1.30 1.97 -2.75
CA GLU A 77 -1.17 1.99 -1.30
C GLU A 77 0.28 2.22 -0.89
N VAL A 78 0.50 3.21 -0.02
CA VAL A 78 1.78 3.39 0.67
C VAL A 78 1.68 2.75 2.05
N LYS A 79 2.51 1.75 2.30
CA LYS A 79 2.62 1.09 3.60
C LYS A 79 4.00 1.31 4.18
N ALA A 80 4.06 1.69 5.46
CA ALA A 80 5.29 1.74 6.21
C ALA A 80 5.28 0.74 7.36
N LEU A 81 6.43 0.10 7.57
CA LEU A 81 6.65 -0.95 8.54
C LEU A 81 7.83 -0.52 9.42
N HIS A 82 7.56 -0.21 10.68
CA HIS A 82 8.57 0.14 11.67
C HIS A 82 9.24 -1.12 12.22
N LEU A 83 10.56 -1.11 12.23
CA LEU A 83 11.41 -2.13 12.80
C LEU A 83 11.53 -1.90 14.30
N GLU A 84 11.00 -2.83 15.09
CA GLU A 84 11.20 -2.87 16.52
C GLU A 84 12.13 -4.01 16.89
N ASN A 85 13.18 -3.70 17.64
CA ASN A 85 14.07 -4.69 18.22
C ASN A 85 13.81 -4.73 19.73
N ALA A 86 13.13 -5.77 20.19
CA ALA A 86 12.84 -5.98 21.61
C ALA A 86 13.23 -7.41 21.99
N ASN A 87 13.92 -7.58 23.11
CA ASN A 87 14.25 -8.89 23.69
C ASN A 87 14.93 -9.87 22.68
N ASN A 88 15.90 -9.38 21.90
CA ASN A 88 16.61 -10.15 20.87
C ASN A 88 15.70 -10.72 19.76
N ARG A 89 14.49 -10.15 19.60
CA ARG A 89 13.55 -10.47 18.53
C ARG A 89 13.30 -9.22 17.71
N THR A 90 13.36 -9.39 16.39
CA THR A 90 12.99 -8.36 15.43
C THR A 90 11.52 -8.53 15.06
N THR A 91 10.74 -7.47 15.23
CA THR A 91 9.33 -7.41 14.84
C THR A 91 9.07 -6.20 13.96
N PHE A 92 8.06 -6.29 13.12
CA PHE A 92 7.65 -5.21 12.23
C PHE A 92 6.23 -4.77 12.57
N GLN A 93 6.04 -3.47 12.75
CA GLN A 93 4.73 -2.88 13.05
C GLN A 93 4.30 -1.92 11.94
N ALA A 94 3.04 -2.02 11.49
CA ALA A 94 2.52 -1.11 10.50
C ALA A 94 2.35 0.31 11.07
N VAL A 95 2.94 1.30 10.40
CA VAL A 95 2.83 2.71 10.79
C VAL A 95 1.58 3.31 10.15
N GLN A 96 0.43 3.17 10.80
CA GLN A 96 -0.85 3.62 10.25
C GLN A 96 -0.88 5.12 9.91
N ALA A 97 -0.12 5.95 10.65
CA ALA A 97 -0.02 7.38 10.38
C ALA A 97 0.51 7.67 8.97
N ILE A 98 1.50 6.89 8.52
CA ILE A 98 2.05 6.99 7.17
C ILE A 98 1.00 6.56 6.16
N THR A 99 0.37 5.38 6.32
CA THR A 99 -0.64 4.91 5.36
C THR A 99 -1.80 5.91 5.19
N LYS A 100 -2.28 6.50 6.29
CA LYS A 100 -3.35 7.52 6.23
C LYS A 100 -2.92 8.82 5.56
N ALA A 101 -1.64 9.17 5.61
CA ALA A 101 -1.13 10.43 5.05
C ALA A 101 -1.16 10.50 3.51
N PHE A 102 -1.31 9.35 2.84
CA PHE A 102 -1.38 9.24 1.38
C PHE A 102 -2.83 9.14 0.86
N GLY A 103 -3.81 8.88 1.73
CA GLY A 103 -5.22 8.77 1.35
C GLY A 103 -5.56 7.48 0.60
N ASP A 104 -6.63 7.54 -0.19
CA ASP A 104 -7.26 6.35 -0.78
C ASP A 104 -6.67 5.88 -2.11
N GLY A 105 -5.55 6.45 -2.57
CA GLY A 105 -4.78 5.79 -3.63
C GLY A 105 -5.32 5.84 -5.06
N TYR A 106 -6.55 6.32 -5.28
CA TYR A 106 -7.19 6.28 -6.59
C TYR A 106 -6.49 7.17 -7.63
N ASP A 107 -6.21 6.59 -8.78
CA ASP A 107 -5.70 7.30 -9.95
C ASP A 107 -6.40 6.81 -11.22
N GLY A 108 -7.25 7.66 -11.78
CA GLY A 108 -8.10 7.27 -12.90
C GLY A 108 -9.40 8.04 -12.91
N VAL A 109 -10.47 7.37 -13.30
CA VAL A 109 -11.82 7.93 -13.34
C VAL A 109 -12.66 7.18 -12.31
N LEU A 110 -13.15 7.90 -11.31
CA LEU A 110 -14.03 7.41 -10.27
C LEU A 110 -15.38 8.12 -10.38
N ASN A 111 -16.46 7.37 -10.60
CA ASN A 111 -17.81 7.93 -10.78
C ASN A 111 -17.86 9.06 -11.83
N GLY A 112 -17.15 8.87 -12.96
CA GLY A 112 -17.02 9.88 -14.02
C GLY A 112 -16.12 11.07 -13.71
N THR A 113 -15.60 11.19 -12.48
CA THR A 113 -14.68 12.26 -12.08
C THR A 113 -13.24 11.78 -12.15
N ARG A 114 -12.36 12.57 -12.80
CA ARG A 114 -10.94 12.26 -12.82
C ARG A 114 -10.32 12.52 -11.44
N VAL A 115 -9.72 11.49 -10.87
CA VAL A 115 -8.94 11.54 -9.63
C VAL A 115 -7.49 11.20 -9.94
N THR A 116 -6.56 11.83 -9.23
CA THR A 116 -5.13 11.61 -9.45
C THR A 116 -4.41 11.38 -8.14
N PHE A 117 -3.70 10.25 -8.06
CA PHE A 117 -2.80 9.96 -6.95
C PHE A 117 -1.37 10.34 -7.33
N PRO A 118 -0.77 11.38 -6.72
CA PRO A 118 0.49 11.95 -7.19
C PRO A 118 1.74 11.16 -6.76
N TYR A 119 1.61 10.16 -5.88
CA TYR A 119 2.75 9.51 -5.22
C TYR A 119 3.16 8.18 -5.88
N LYS A 120 3.70 8.24 -7.11
CA LYS A 120 3.96 7.06 -7.95
C LYS A 120 5.30 6.36 -7.73
N ASN A 121 6.20 6.97 -6.96
CA ASN A 121 7.56 6.47 -6.80
C ASN A 121 8.19 6.93 -5.47
N ALA A 122 9.36 6.38 -5.15
CA ALA A 122 10.06 6.67 -3.90
C ALA A 122 10.35 8.18 -3.71
N ALA A 123 10.65 8.93 -4.78
CA ALA A 123 10.94 10.36 -4.68
C ALA A 123 9.70 11.16 -4.26
N SER A 124 8.56 10.92 -4.91
CA SER A 124 7.28 11.57 -4.57
C SER A 124 6.82 11.24 -3.14
N ILE A 125 7.01 10.00 -2.68
CA ILE A 125 6.68 9.57 -1.32
C ILE A 125 7.60 10.26 -0.30
N ARG A 126 8.92 10.28 -0.55
CA ARG A 126 9.90 10.97 0.32
C ARG A 126 9.59 12.46 0.47
N ALA A 127 9.25 13.13 -0.63
CA ALA A 127 8.89 14.54 -0.61
C ALA A 127 7.65 14.80 0.27
N ARG A 128 6.63 13.93 0.17
CA ARG A 128 5.42 14.02 1.01
C ARG A 128 5.72 13.78 2.49
N LEU A 129 6.49 12.75 2.82
CA LEU A 129 6.87 12.47 4.21
C LEU A 129 7.63 13.65 4.82
N ALA A 130 8.62 14.18 4.10
CA ALA A 130 9.36 15.36 4.53
C ALA A 130 8.45 16.58 4.77
N ALA A 131 7.48 16.83 3.89
CA ALA A 131 6.51 17.93 4.05
C ALA A 131 5.59 17.75 5.26
N LEU A 132 5.40 16.52 5.74
CA LEU A 132 4.61 16.19 6.93
C LEU A 132 5.45 16.12 8.22
N GLY A 133 6.77 16.31 8.13
CA GLY A 133 7.69 16.11 9.26
C GLY A 133 7.80 14.65 9.70
N LEU A 134 7.48 13.71 8.81
CA LEU A 134 7.51 12.26 9.06
C LEU A 134 8.77 11.61 8.52
#